data_AF-A0A2K9AR52-F1
#
_entry.id   AF-A0A2K9AR52-F1
#
_cell.length_a   1.000
_cell.length_b   1.000
_cell.length_c   1.000
_cell.angle_alpha   90.00
_cell.angle_beta   90.00
_cell.angle_gamma   90.00
#
_symmetry.space_group_name_H-M   'P 1'
#
loop_
_entity.id
_entity.type
_entity.pdbx_description
1 polymer ?
#
loop_
_entity_poly.entity_id
_entity_poly.type
_entity_poly.pdbx_seq_one_letter_code
_entity_poly.pdbx_strand_id
1 'polypeptide(L)'
;MAERYGFFKSQTDTYDEQEDNDEYCIKAHRNEQDFTELKKEIVSNANLARRIEELGFKSMMYLGQSDIDNQVWNQEKVRAELFEAILGAIAIDSDWDPDELQNSVEFMLQIDDQLHDVEDGMDELKENLTQDNAVSTLKELAESGRCSIPQYDLPDEQVYDDGEYWWSCTCYVRSWSIQKTALSKSKKGAKRYVAYLVLCDFFGIEPEEE
;
A
#
# COMPACT_ATOMS: atom_id res chain seq x y z
N MET A 1 4.90 -3.90 -17.25
CA MET A 1 5.32 -4.35 -15.90
C MET A 1 4.57 -3.62 -14.80
N ALA A 2 4.48 -2.28 -14.81
CA ALA A 2 3.65 -1.52 -13.86
C ALA A 2 2.23 -2.11 -13.73
N GLU A 3 1.51 -2.28 -14.84
CA GLU A 3 0.16 -2.89 -14.90
C GLU A 3 0.02 -4.28 -14.21
N ARG A 4 1.12 -5.03 -14.04
CA ARG A 4 1.15 -6.29 -13.28
C ARG A 4 0.94 -6.02 -11.79
N TYR A 5 1.61 -5.00 -11.25
CA TYR A 5 1.71 -4.69 -9.84
C TYR A 5 0.79 -3.58 -9.37
N GLY A 6 0.21 -2.81 -10.29
CA GLY A 6 -0.64 -1.67 -9.95
C GLY A 6 -1.56 -1.23 -11.08
N PHE A 7 -2.23 -0.12 -10.85
CA PHE A 7 -3.19 0.52 -11.75
C PHE A 7 -3.19 2.03 -11.49
N PHE A 8 -3.56 2.80 -12.50
CA PHE A 8 -3.88 4.22 -12.34
C PHE A 8 -5.30 4.38 -11.78
N LYS A 9 -5.52 5.35 -10.88
CA LYS A 9 -6.85 5.59 -10.31
C LYS A 9 -7.91 5.79 -11.40
N SER A 10 -7.58 6.45 -12.51
CA SER A 10 -8.46 6.62 -13.67
C SER A 10 -8.95 5.32 -14.32
N GLN A 11 -8.32 4.17 -14.02
CA GLN A 11 -8.74 2.85 -14.47
C GLN A 11 -9.80 2.21 -13.55
N THR A 12 -10.17 2.86 -12.45
CA THR A 12 -11.16 2.37 -11.49
C THR A 12 -12.50 3.09 -11.65
N ASP A 13 -13.60 2.38 -11.36
CA ASP A 13 -14.96 2.92 -11.39
C ASP A 13 -15.23 3.96 -10.28
N THR A 14 -14.30 4.10 -9.33
CA THR A 14 -14.36 5.00 -8.16
C THR A 14 -13.69 6.35 -8.39
N TYR A 15 -13.04 6.54 -9.54
CA TYR A 15 -12.31 7.76 -9.88
C TYR A 15 -13.24 8.95 -10.19
N ASP A 16 -12.92 10.10 -9.61
CA ASP A 16 -13.58 11.38 -9.84
C ASP A 16 -12.55 12.40 -10.34
N GLU A 17 -12.61 12.78 -11.62
CA GLU A 17 -11.70 13.74 -12.26
C GLU A 17 -11.63 15.11 -11.56
N GLN A 18 -12.65 15.50 -10.77
CA GLN A 18 -12.68 16.80 -10.10
C GLN A 18 -12.05 16.76 -8.70
N GLU A 19 -12.08 15.60 -8.05
CA GLU A 19 -11.67 15.44 -6.65
C GLU A 19 -10.38 14.60 -6.51
N ASP A 20 -10.03 13.80 -7.52
CA ASP A 20 -8.90 12.88 -7.49
C ASP A 20 -7.81 13.25 -8.49
N ASN A 21 -6.56 13.06 -8.05
CA ASN A 21 -5.42 12.97 -8.96
C ASN A 21 -5.34 11.57 -9.56
N ASP A 22 -4.91 11.48 -10.82
CA ASP A 22 -4.66 10.19 -11.48
C ASP A 22 -3.34 9.56 -11.00
N GLU A 23 -3.36 9.13 -9.75
CA GLU A 23 -2.22 8.52 -9.05
C GLU A 23 -2.09 7.04 -9.40
N TYR A 24 -0.86 6.53 -9.34
CA TYR A 24 -0.56 5.13 -9.53
C TYR A 24 -0.63 4.37 -8.20
N CYS A 25 -1.47 3.35 -8.13
CA CYS A 25 -1.73 2.52 -6.94
C CYS A 25 -1.22 1.09 -7.14
N ILE A 26 -0.68 0.47 -6.09
CA ILE A 26 -0.26 -0.94 -6.12
C ILE A 26 -1.43 -1.83 -5.68
N LYS A 27 -1.56 -3.01 -6.27
CA LYS A 27 -2.56 -4.04 -5.91
C LYS A 27 -2.49 -4.51 -4.44
N ALA A 28 -1.45 -4.11 -3.70
CA ALA A 28 -1.24 -4.38 -2.28
C ALA A 28 -1.69 -3.22 -1.34
N HIS A 29 -2.66 -2.38 -1.75
CA HIS A 29 -3.29 -1.33 -0.90
C HIS A 29 -2.34 -0.21 -0.45
N ARG A 30 -1.56 0.34 -1.39
CA ARG A 30 -0.55 1.38 -1.09
C ARG A 30 -0.60 2.51 -2.12
N ASN A 31 -0.57 3.76 -1.64
CA ASN A 31 -0.53 4.97 -2.47
C ASN A 31 0.90 5.30 -2.96
N GLU A 32 1.11 6.40 -3.68
CA GLU A 32 2.45 6.76 -4.22
C GLU A 32 3.49 7.01 -3.11
N GLN A 33 3.09 7.62 -1.99
CA GLN A 33 3.98 7.83 -0.84
C GLN A 33 4.45 6.48 -0.29
N ASP A 34 3.55 5.51 -0.21
CA ASP A 34 3.85 4.15 0.20
C ASP A 34 4.74 3.41 -0.81
N PHE A 35 4.65 3.72 -2.11
CA PHE A 35 5.58 3.18 -3.12
C PHE A 35 7.01 3.65 -2.89
N THR A 36 7.19 4.90 -2.47
CA THR A 36 8.51 5.42 -2.16
C THR A 36 9.12 4.69 -0.97
N GLU A 37 8.34 4.43 0.09
CA GLU A 37 8.80 3.67 1.25
C GLU A 37 9.01 2.19 0.92
N LEU A 38 8.11 1.57 0.18
CA LEU A 38 8.25 0.19 -0.30
C LEU A 38 9.49 0.03 -1.17
N LYS A 39 9.75 0.97 -2.09
CA LYS A 39 10.98 0.98 -2.89
C LYS A 39 12.20 1.05 -1.97
N LYS A 40 12.21 1.97 -1.00
CA LYS A 40 13.33 2.10 -0.05
C LYS A 40 13.56 0.81 0.72
N GLU A 41 12.50 0.12 1.12
CA GLU A 41 12.57 -1.15 1.82
C GLU A 41 13.15 -2.26 0.93
N ILE A 42 12.63 -2.41 -0.29
CA ILE A 42 13.07 -3.41 -1.28
C ILE A 42 14.56 -3.21 -1.63
N VAL A 43 14.99 -1.97 -1.84
CA VAL A 43 16.38 -1.65 -2.22
C VAL A 43 17.28 -1.30 -1.04
N SER A 44 16.82 -1.53 0.19
CA SER A 44 17.62 -1.25 1.38
C SER A 44 18.83 -2.19 1.47
N ASN A 45 19.95 -1.71 2.02
CA ASN A 45 21.15 -2.54 2.23
C ASN A 45 20.84 -3.82 2.99
N ALA A 46 19.96 -3.75 3.99
CA ALA A 46 19.50 -4.91 4.75
C ALA A 46 18.81 -5.95 3.85
N ASN A 47 17.89 -5.52 2.97
CA ASN A 47 17.20 -6.43 2.06
C ASN A 47 18.17 -7.01 1.02
N LEU A 48 18.97 -6.17 0.36
CA LEU A 48 19.96 -6.62 -0.63
C LEU A 48 20.95 -7.64 -0.04
N ALA A 49 21.43 -7.38 1.19
CA ALA A 49 22.32 -8.30 1.90
C ALA A 49 21.65 -9.63 2.22
N ARG A 50 20.37 -9.62 2.64
CA ARG A 50 19.57 -10.83 2.87
C ARG A 50 19.41 -11.63 1.57
N ARG A 51 19.09 -10.97 0.46
CA ARG A 51 18.96 -11.61 -0.86
C ARG A 51 20.23 -12.35 -1.29
N ILE A 52 21.40 -11.75 -1.09
CA ILE A 52 22.70 -12.40 -1.34
C ILE A 52 22.92 -13.66 -0.50
N GLU A 53 22.42 -13.67 0.74
CA GLU A 53 22.49 -14.85 1.60
C GLU A 53 21.54 -15.95 1.14
N GLU A 54 20.30 -15.61 0.79
CA GLU A 54 19.28 -16.54 0.30
C GLU A 54 19.67 -17.17 -1.05
N LEU A 55 20.32 -16.39 -1.93
CA LEU A 55 20.88 -16.88 -3.19
C LEU A 55 22.14 -17.73 -2.99
N GLY A 56 22.73 -17.74 -1.79
CA GLY A 56 23.95 -18.49 -1.47
C GLY A 56 25.25 -17.87 -2.00
N PHE A 57 25.18 -16.68 -2.61
CA PHE A 57 26.33 -16.01 -3.25
C PHE A 57 27.36 -15.49 -2.25
N LYS A 58 26.99 -15.31 -0.98
CA LYS A 58 27.94 -15.01 0.11
C LYS A 58 29.12 -15.98 0.14
N SER A 59 28.88 -17.26 -0.16
CA SER A 59 29.90 -18.31 -0.12
C SER A 59 30.85 -18.28 -1.34
N MET A 60 30.51 -17.51 -2.36
CA MET A 60 31.24 -17.42 -3.64
C MET A 60 32.16 -16.21 -3.71
N MET A 61 32.21 -15.36 -2.68
CA MET A 61 33.05 -14.17 -2.64
C MET A 61 34.54 -14.52 -2.61
N TYR A 62 35.30 -13.97 -3.55
CA TYR A 62 36.75 -13.96 -3.48
C TYR A 62 37.22 -12.77 -2.65
N LEU A 63 37.93 -13.05 -1.55
CA LEU A 63 38.38 -12.05 -0.60
C LEU A 63 39.89 -12.08 -0.41
N GLY A 64 40.46 -10.89 -0.18
CA GLY A 64 41.86 -10.77 0.24
C GLY A 64 42.07 -11.31 1.65
N GLN A 65 43.29 -11.71 2.00
CA GLN A 65 43.59 -12.25 3.32
C GLN A 65 43.19 -11.29 4.45
N SER A 66 43.43 -9.98 4.28
CA SER A 66 43.01 -8.97 5.26
C SER A 66 41.49 -8.91 5.45
N ASP A 67 40.73 -9.10 4.38
CA ASP A 67 39.27 -9.10 4.41
C ASP A 67 38.74 -10.37 5.08
N ILE A 68 39.43 -11.49 4.85
CA ILE A 68 39.23 -12.77 5.55
C ILE A 68 39.43 -12.58 7.05
N ASP A 69 40.55 -11.98 7.44
CA ASP A 69 40.91 -11.78 8.84
C ASP A 69 39.92 -10.83 9.56
N ASN A 70 39.37 -9.85 8.83
CA ASN A 70 38.41 -8.87 9.35
C ASN A 70 36.93 -9.29 9.23
N GLN A 71 36.64 -10.48 8.71
CA GLN A 71 35.27 -10.98 8.56
C GLN A 71 34.31 -10.08 7.76
N VAL A 72 34.83 -9.37 6.75
CA VAL A 72 34.07 -8.31 6.06
C VAL A 72 32.83 -8.81 5.33
N TRP A 73 32.79 -10.09 4.92
CA TRP A 73 31.63 -10.71 4.25
C TRP A 73 30.40 -10.83 5.15
N ASN A 74 30.54 -10.64 6.46
CA ASN A 74 29.39 -10.57 7.37
C ASN A 74 28.80 -9.16 7.46
N GLN A 75 29.51 -8.14 6.96
CA GLN A 75 29.00 -6.77 6.98
C GLN A 75 27.86 -6.65 5.97
N GLU A 76 26.75 -6.03 6.41
CA GLU A 76 25.58 -5.78 5.57
C GLU A 76 25.96 -5.01 4.31
N LYS A 77 26.72 -3.93 4.48
CA LYS A 77 27.18 -3.08 3.38
C LYS A 77 27.93 -3.86 2.30
N VAL A 78 28.86 -4.75 2.68
CA VAL A 78 29.65 -5.56 1.72
C VAL A 78 28.76 -6.53 0.95
N ARG A 79 27.77 -7.14 1.62
CA ARG A 79 26.80 -8.03 0.97
C ARG A 79 25.88 -7.25 0.01
N ALA A 80 25.43 -6.06 0.40
CA ALA A 80 24.65 -5.18 -0.48
C ALA A 80 25.48 -4.73 -1.70
N GLU A 81 26.74 -4.34 -1.51
CA GLU A 81 27.65 -4.00 -2.61
C GLU A 81 27.89 -5.18 -3.56
N LEU A 82 27.93 -6.42 -3.06
CA LEU A 82 28.00 -7.60 -3.92
C LEU A 82 26.76 -7.74 -4.81
N PHE A 83 25.57 -7.48 -4.27
CA PHE A 83 24.32 -7.49 -5.05
C PHE A 83 24.41 -6.52 -6.23
N GLU A 84 24.80 -5.28 -5.96
CA GLU A 84 24.95 -4.24 -6.99
C GLU A 84 26.07 -4.59 -7.99
N ALA A 85 27.17 -5.19 -7.52
CA ALA A 85 28.28 -5.61 -8.38
C ALA A 85 27.88 -6.71 -9.37
N ILE A 86 27.04 -7.67 -8.96
CA ILE A 86 26.50 -8.71 -9.85
C ILE A 86 25.63 -8.06 -10.93
N LEU A 87 24.72 -7.16 -10.55
CA LEU A 87 23.89 -6.44 -11.52
C LEU A 87 24.72 -5.55 -12.45
N GLY A 88 25.77 -4.89 -11.94
CA GLY A 88 26.70 -4.11 -12.74
C GLY A 88 27.49 -4.96 -13.74
N ALA A 89 27.87 -6.19 -13.37
CA ALA A 89 28.52 -7.12 -14.28
C ALA A 89 27.56 -7.58 -15.40
N ILE A 90 26.31 -7.90 -15.05
CA ILE A 90 25.26 -8.26 -16.02
C ILE A 90 24.98 -7.08 -16.96
N ALA A 91 24.91 -5.85 -16.45
CA ALA A 91 24.70 -4.65 -17.26
C ALA A 91 25.79 -4.49 -18.32
N ILE A 92 27.05 -4.73 -17.95
CA ILE A 92 28.18 -4.63 -18.88
C ILE A 92 28.17 -5.78 -19.89
N ASP A 93 27.94 -7.02 -19.44
CA ASP A 93 27.96 -8.22 -20.29
C ASP A 93 26.81 -8.23 -21.32
N SER A 94 25.65 -7.68 -20.94
CA SER A 94 24.47 -7.57 -21.79
C SER A 94 24.42 -6.31 -22.65
N ASP A 95 25.44 -5.44 -22.61
CA ASP A 95 25.44 -4.12 -23.26
C ASP A 95 24.22 -3.27 -22.88
N TRP A 96 23.89 -3.26 -21.57
CA TRP A 96 22.74 -2.57 -21.00
C TRP A 96 21.38 -3.00 -21.59
N ASP A 97 21.26 -4.27 -21.97
CA ASP A 97 20.00 -4.81 -22.45
C ASP A 97 18.93 -4.73 -21.33
N PRO A 98 17.80 -4.03 -21.59
CA PRO A 98 16.80 -3.79 -20.56
C PRO A 98 16.07 -5.05 -20.13
N ASP A 99 15.89 -6.03 -21.02
CA ASP A 99 15.15 -7.26 -20.72
C ASP A 99 16.01 -8.19 -19.85
N GLU A 100 17.30 -8.36 -20.17
CA GLU A 100 18.25 -9.12 -19.35
C GLU A 100 18.44 -8.52 -17.96
N LEU A 101 18.54 -7.19 -17.88
CA LEU A 101 18.61 -6.48 -16.60
C LEU A 101 17.34 -6.65 -15.78
N GLN A 102 16.18 -6.49 -16.41
CA GLN A 102 14.90 -6.66 -15.74
C GLN A 102 14.75 -8.09 -15.20
N ASN A 103 15.01 -9.11 -16.03
CA ASN A 103 14.91 -10.51 -15.61
C ASN A 103 15.86 -10.83 -14.44
N SER A 104 17.07 -10.28 -14.48
CA SER A 104 18.06 -10.47 -13.42
C SER A 104 17.64 -9.81 -12.11
N VAL A 105 17.13 -8.57 -12.18
CA VAL A 105 16.63 -7.84 -11.00
C VAL A 105 15.41 -8.54 -10.41
N GLU A 106 14.44 -8.94 -11.24
CA GLU A 106 13.25 -9.68 -10.81
C GLU A 106 13.64 -10.97 -10.07
N PHE A 107 14.56 -11.75 -10.65
CA PHE A 107 15.03 -12.99 -10.04
C PHE A 107 15.80 -12.78 -8.75
N MET A 108 16.72 -11.79 -8.72
CA MET A 108 17.58 -11.56 -7.56
C MET A 108 16.79 -10.95 -6.39
N LEU A 109 15.87 -10.02 -6.65
CA LEU A 109 15.05 -9.39 -5.61
C LEU A 109 13.88 -10.26 -5.14
N GLN A 110 13.32 -11.13 -6.00
CA GLN A 110 12.05 -11.84 -5.75
C GLN A 110 10.95 -10.87 -5.28
N ILE A 111 10.71 -9.84 -6.10
CA ILE A 111 9.75 -8.76 -5.77
C ILE A 111 8.35 -9.33 -5.49
N ASP A 112 7.95 -10.39 -6.20
CA ASP A 112 6.65 -11.03 -6.02
C ASP A 112 6.46 -11.54 -4.58
N ASP A 113 7.46 -12.18 -3.98
CA ASP A 113 7.41 -12.65 -2.59
C ASP A 113 7.32 -11.46 -1.62
N GLN A 114 8.05 -10.39 -1.89
CA GLN A 114 8.05 -9.16 -1.07
C GLN A 114 6.71 -8.43 -1.13
N LEU A 115 5.96 -8.55 -2.22
CA LEU A 115 4.65 -7.92 -2.39
C LEU A 115 3.51 -8.77 -1.80
N HIS A 116 3.67 -10.09 -1.74
CA HIS A 116 2.64 -10.98 -1.20
C HIS A 116 2.45 -10.79 0.31
N ASP A 117 3.52 -10.52 1.06
CA ASP A 117 3.46 -10.23 2.49
C ASP A 117 2.75 -8.89 2.82
N VAL A 118 2.56 -8.01 1.82
CA VAL A 118 1.87 -6.72 1.98
C VAL A 118 0.34 -6.87 1.83
N GLU A 119 -0.16 -8.06 1.46
CA GLU A 119 -1.59 -8.32 1.30
C GLU A 119 -2.39 -8.30 2.63
N ASP A 120 -1.74 -8.23 3.79
CA ASP A 120 -2.37 -8.23 5.13
C ASP A 120 -2.35 -6.86 5.87
N GLY A 121 -2.23 -5.74 5.15
CA GLY A 121 -2.28 -4.36 5.71
C GLY A 121 -3.60 -3.94 6.38
N MET A 122 -4.55 -4.86 6.59
CA MET A 122 -5.83 -4.59 7.26
C MET A 122 -5.64 -4.20 8.74
N ASP A 123 -4.63 -4.77 9.41
CA ASP A 123 -4.33 -4.47 10.82
C ASP A 123 -3.76 -3.04 10.98
N GLU A 124 -2.83 -2.64 10.12
CA GLU A 124 -2.30 -1.26 10.11
C GLU A 124 -3.39 -0.21 9.83
N LEU A 125 -4.29 -0.53 8.89
CA LEU A 125 -5.42 0.33 8.54
C LEU A 125 -6.38 0.45 9.73
N LYS A 126 -6.64 -0.66 10.42
CA LYS A 126 -7.45 -0.68 11.66
C LYS A 126 -6.84 0.17 12.77
N GLU A 127 -5.52 0.11 12.98
CA GLU A 127 -4.84 0.89 14.03
C GLU A 127 -4.83 2.40 13.75
N ASN A 128 -4.78 2.80 12.48
CA ASN A 128 -4.71 4.21 12.07
C ASN A 128 -6.08 4.80 11.66
N LEU A 129 -7.18 4.07 11.83
CA LEU A 129 -8.51 4.50 11.41
C LEU A 129 -8.99 5.69 12.26
N THR A 130 -9.37 6.78 11.59
CA THR A 130 -9.95 7.98 12.21
C THR A 130 -11.16 8.45 11.41
N GLN A 131 -11.99 9.32 11.99
CA GLN A 131 -13.09 9.91 11.22
C GLN A 131 -12.62 10.77 10.04
N ASP A 132 -11.41 11.37 10.13
CA ASP A 132 -10.87 12.24 9.09
C ASP A 132 -10.41 11.46 7.85
N ASN A 133 -9.85 10.26 8.02
CA ASN A 133 -9.39 9.40 6.92
C ASN A 133 -10.42 8.35 6.47
N ALA A 134 -11.51 8.13 7.21
CA ALA A 134 -12.44 7.04 6.91
C ALA A 134 -13.02 7.03 5.50
N VAL A 135 -13.29 8.20 4.90
CA VAL A 135 -13.83 8.27 3.53
C VAL A 135 -12.78 7.82 2.51
N SER A 136 -11.53 8.29 2.64
CA SER A 136 -10.45 7.88 1.74
C SER A 136 -10.12 6.42 1.93
N THR A 137 -10.04 5.95 3.18
CA THR A 137 -9.80 4.54 3.50
C THR A 137 -10.87 3.61 2.90
N LEU A 138 -12.16 3.94 3.05
CA LEU A 138 -13.24 3.13 2.47
C LEU A 138 -13.22 3.15 0.92
N LYS A 139 -12.78 4.27 0.34
CA LYS A 139 -12.59 4.40 -1.11
C LYS A 139 -11.42 3.55 -1.60
N GLU A 140 -10.28 3.59 -0.93
CA GLU A 140 -9.09 2.77 -1.24
C GLU A 140 -9.40 1.27 -1.19
N LEU A 141 -10.20 0.83 -0.21
CA LEU A 141 -10.68 -0.55 -0.12
C LEU A 141 -11.60 -0.94 -1.29
N ALA A 142 -12.36 0.01 -1.84
CA ALA A 142 -13.17 -0.24 -3.03
C ALA A 142 -12.30 -0.28 -4.30
N GLU A 143 -11.37 0.65 -4.46
CA GLU A 143 -10.40 0.73 -5.57
C GLU A 143 -9.58 -0.55 -5.71
N SER A 144 -9.20 -1.12 -4.58
CA SER A 144 -8.41 -2.35 -4.53
C SER A 144 -9.24 -3.63 -4.62
N GLY A 145 -10.57 -3.51 -4.74
CA GLY A 145 -11.50 -4.63 -4.88
C GLY A 145 -11.80 -5.39 -3.59
N ARG A 146 -11.40 -4.88 -2.41
CA ARG A 146 -11.75 -5.48 -1.10
C ARG A 146 -13.22 -5.29 -0.77
N CYS A 147 -13.86 -4.27 -1.33
CA CYS A 147 -15.30 -4.08 -1.23
C CYS A 147 -15.93 -3.56 -2.51
N SER A 148 -17.26 -3.66 -2.56
CA SER A 148 -18.04 -2.93 -3.55
C SER A 148 -17.95 -1.42 -3.31
N ILE A 149 -18.10 -0.64 -4.37
CA ILE A 149 -18.17 0.83 -4.31
C ILE A 149 -19.19 1.28 -3.24
N PRO A 150 -18.78 2.10 -2.25
CA PRO A 150 -19.69 2.60 -1.22
C PRO A 150 -20.70 3.57 -1.84
N GLN A 151 -21.98 3.34 -1.54
CA GLN A 151 -23.07 4.20 -1.98
C GLN A 151 -23.49 5.13 -0.85
N TYR A 152 -23.39 6.44 -1.09
CA TYR A 152 -23.78 7.46 -0.12
C TYR A 152 -25.10 8.11 -0.53
N ASP A 153 -26.06 8.08 0.38
CA ASP A 153 -27.30 8.86 0.30
C ASP A 153 -27.18 10.08 1.23
N LEU A 154 -27.23 11.27 0.63
CA LEU A 154 -27.12 12.57 1.31
C LEU A 154 -28.32 13.44 0.94
N PRO A 155 -29.43 13.36 1.70
CA PRO A 155 -30.58 14.22 1.48
C PRO A 155 -30.23 15.72 1.50
N ASP A 156 -30.93 16.50 0.69
CA ASP A 156 -30.80 17.97 0.67
C ASP A 156 -31.53 18.67 1.83
N GLU A 157 -32.32 17.92 2.58
CA GLU A 157 -33.07 18.41 3.73
C GLU A 157 -32.39 18.00 5.03
N GLN A 158 -32.38 18.93 6.00
CA GLN A 158 -31.90 18.65 7.35
C GLN A 158 -32.96 17.90 8.15
N VAL A 159 -32.49 16.97 8.97
CA VAL A 159 -33.33 16.23 9.92
C VAL A 159 -33.37 17.01 11.23
N TYR A 160 -34.56 17.18 11.79
CA TYR A 160 -34.72 17.76 13.12
C TYR A 160 -34.66 16.66 14.18
N ASP A 161 -33.68 16.74 15.07
CA ASP A 161 -33.48 15.78 16.15
C ASP A 161 -32.95 16.48 17.41
N ASP A 162 -33.51 16.11 18.56
CA ASP A 162 -33.21 16.68 19.89
C ASP A 162 -33.09 18.21 19.96
N GLY A 163 -34.02 18.93 19.31
CA GLY A 163 -34.05 20.40 19.38
C GLY A 163 -33.22 21.11 18.32
N GLU A 164 -32.42 20.39 17.54
CA GLU A 164 -31.48 20.95 16.57
C GLU A 164 -31.64 20.33 15.17
N TYR A 165 -31.13 21.03 14.16
CA TYR A 165 -31.08 20.52 12.79
C TYR A 165 -29.74 19.86 12.51
N TRP A 166 -29.80 18.70 11.85
CA TRP A 166 -28.68 17.84 11.52
C TRP A 166 -28.68 17.48 10.04
N TRP A 167 -27.49 17.30 9.48
CA TRP A 167 -27.32 16.64 8.20
C TRP A 167 -27.22 15.14 8.42
N SER A 168 -27.99 14.37 7.63
CA SER A 168 -27.95 12.91 7.64
C SER A 168 -27.19 12.39 6.43
N CYS A 169 -26.45 11.31 6.62
CA CYS A 169 -25.86 10.54 5.53
C CYS A 169 -26.01 9.05 5.82
N THR A 170 -26.47 8.29 4.83
CA THR A 170 -26.49 6.82 4.87
C THR A 170 -25.44 6.27 3.90
N CYS A 171 -24.62 5.33 4.36
CA CYS A 171 -23.65 4.64 3.53
C CYS A 171 -24.00 3.15 3.46
N TYR A 172 -23.96 2.59 2.25
CA TYR A 172 -24.19 1.18 1.98
C TYR A 172 -23.00 0.56 1.24
N VAL A 173 -22.48 -0.55 1.77
CA VAL A 173 -21.44 -1.38 1.14
C VAL A 173 -22.00 -2.77 0.89
N ARG A 174 -22.38 -3.04 -0.36
CA ARG A 174 -23.06 -4.27 -0.78
C ARG A 174 -22.28 -5.54 -0.46
N SER A 175 -20.98 -5.58 -0.76
CA SER A 175 -20.14 -6.78 -0.56
C SER A 175 -20.06 -7.21 0.89
N TRP A 176 -20.13 -6.26 1.83
CA TRP A 176 -20.07 -6.51 3.27
C TRP A 176 -21.46 -6.62 3.90
N SER A 177 -22.53 -6.30 3.15
CA SER A 177 -23.88 -6.19 3.68
C SER A 177 -23.98 -5.23 4.87
N ILE A 178 -23.16 -4.17 4.88
CA ILE A 178 -23.14 -3.14 5.93
C ILE A 178 -23.89 -1.91 5.42
N GLN A 179 -24.79 -1.41 6.27
CA GLN A 179 -25.45 -0.12 6.11
C GLN A 179 -25.41 0.64 7.42
N LYS A 180 -24.95 1.89 7.39
CA LYS A 180 -24.94 2.79 8.55
C LYS A 180 -25.54 4.13 8.17
N THR A 181 -26.04 4.85 9.17
CA THR A 181 -26.51 6.22 9.05
C THR A 181 -25.86 7.04 10.15
N ALA A 182 -25.37 8.23 9.80
CA ALA A 182 -24.75 9.16 10.73
C ALA A 182 -25.36 10.56 10.60
N LEU A 183 -25.37 11.29 11.71
CA LEU A 183 -25.79 12.70 11.79
C LEU A 183 -24.57 13.57 12.05
N SER A 184 -24.55 14.81 11.52
CA SER A 184 -23.51 15.79 11.83
C SER A 184 -24.00 17.22 11.51
N LYS A 185 -23.27 18.23 12.00
CA LYS A 185 -23.55 19.65 11.72
C LYS A 185 -23.29 20.08 10.28
N SER A 186 -22.69 19.23 9.47
CA SER A 186 -22.47 19.48 8.03
C SER A 186 -22.62 18.21 7.19
N LYS A 187 -22.97 18.36 5.90
CA LYS A 187 -22.98 17.23 4.95
C LYS A 187 -21.64 16.49 4.90
N LYS A 188 -20.54 17.24 4.87
CA LYS A 188 -19.18 16.67 4.87
C LYS A 188 -18.89 15.88 6.15
N GLY A 189 -19.29 16.41 7.30
CA GLY A 189 -19.19 15.72 8.59
C GLY A 189 -19.97 14.41 8.61
N ALA A 190 -21.23 14.44 8.16
CA ALA A 190 -22.09 13.25 8.14
C ALA A 190 -21.53 12.16 7.22
N LYS A 191 -21.01 12.54 6.04
CA LYS A 191 -20.33 11.61 5.11
C LYS A 191 -19.10 10.96 5.74
N ARG A 192 -18.28 11.73 6.45
CA ARG A 192 -17.09 11.22 7.14
C ARG A 192 -17.44 10.26 8.25
N TYR A 193 -18.38 10.66 9.10
CA TYR A 193 -18.76 9.84 10.24
C TYR A 193 -19.45 8.54 9.81
N VAL A 194 -20.31 8.56 8.78
CA VAL A 194 -20.92 7.32 8.30
C VAL A 194 -19.90 6.36 7.69
N ALA A 195 -18.88 6.86 6.98
CA ALA A 195 -17.81 6.03 6.45
C ALA A 195 -17.00 5.38 7.59
N TYR A 196 -16.73 6.14 8.66
CA TYR A 196 -16.08 5.64 9.87
C TYR A 196 -16.90 4.54 10.53
N LEU A 197 -18.21 4.74 10.71
CA LEU A 197 -19.11 3.72 11.29
C LEU A 197 -19.15 2.43 10.46
N VAL A 198 -19.11 2.53 9.12
CA VAL A 198 -19.04 1.35 8.23
C VAL A 198 -17.74 0.58 8.46
N LEU A 199 -16.61 1.28 8.53
CA LEU A 199 -15.29 0.66 8.76
C LEU A 199 -15.18 0.06 10.17
N CYS A 200 -15.69 0.75 11.20
CA CYS A 200 -15.77 0.21 12.56
C CYS A 200 -16.56 -1.11 12.61
N ASP A 201 -17.71 -1.19 11.93
CA ASP A 201 -18.52 -2.41 11.86
C ASP A 201 -17.78 -3.54 11.13
N PHE A 202 -17.10 -3.21 10.03
CA PHE A 202 -16.28 -4.17 9.29
C PHE A 202 -15.11 -4.72 10.12
N PHE A 203 -14.40 -3.87 10.86
CA PHE A 203 -13.24 -4.25 11.68
C PHE A 203 -13.59 -4.74 13.09
N GLY A 204 -14.87 -4.70 13.47
CA GLY A 204 -15.34 -5.04 14.81
C GLY A 204 -14.79 -4.12 15.91
N ILE A 205 -14.71 -2.81 15.64
CA ILE A 205 -14.21 -1.79 16.58
C ILE A 205 -15.40 -0.99 17.11
N GLU A 206 -15.38 -0.64 18.39
CA GLU A 206 -16.34 0.29 18.95
C GLU A 206 -16.02 1.72 18.49
N PRO A 207 -16.99 2.45 17.89
CA PRO A 207 -16.76 3.82 17.44
C PRO A 207 -16.59 4.76 18.64
N GLU A 208 -15.68 5.71 18.52
CA GLU A 208 -15.60 6.82 19.48
C GLU A 208 -16.86 7.70 19.35
N GLU A 209 -17.50 8.03 20.48
CA GLU A 209 -18.64 8.96 20.53
C GLU A 209 -18.16 10.40 20.29
N GLU A 210 -18.91 11.18 19.50
CA GLU A 210 -18.68 12.63 19.27
C GLU A 210 -18.97 13.48 20.51
#